data_AF-A0A0G4HPH4-F1
#
_entry.id   AF-A0A0G4HPH4-F1
#
_cell.length_a   1.000
_cell.length_b   1.000
_cell.length_c   1.000
_cell.angle_alpha   90.00
_cell.angle_beta   90.00
_cell.angle_gamma   90.00
#
_symmetry.space_group_name_H-M   'P 1'
#
loop_
_entity.id
_entity.type
_entity.pdbx_description
1 polymer ?
#
loop_
_entity_poly.entity_id
_entity_poly.type
_entity_poly.pdbx_seq_one_letter_code
_entity_poly.pdbx_strand_id
1 'polypeptide(L)'
;MPNYGVIAAPLRNRAVELWLIGVSICKICLWLGFSRSTFSRISDRWRNRELWFKYKGGSPKRRLSFDKLVQVVLPFVLSNTCVPIRKAARLLEDELGFKSTVRQLLDGYHRLHLTRKRLRQRAREIRYVDEEVFRLTVDGIPAECFLVVDVCQFTRTDAVPLMGWAPSGVPLVRPGKQEMKSDRLKAILAVSVEKVLPVFTTRRSSITGEFFSLWVEAIIPYMSAYPGPLSVLVWDNAAFHLADYVRAKLAQIGAILIPLPPYCPHFSPCELIIGIFRWLLRSDDFIPHALSEDPKYTVEEAVHSASDLVEERHLRWAFWRYGVYGSFYEGPKFDNMIT
;
A
#
# COMPACT_ATOMS: atom_id res chain seq x y z
N MET A 1 -30.26 14.82 37.09
CA MET A 1 -29.61 16.14 37.06
C MET A 1 -28.24 15.98 36.40
N PRO A 2 -27.84 16.83 35.44
CA PRO A 2 -26.59 16.67 34.72
C PRO A 2 -25.42 16.88 35.69
N ASN A 3 -24.46 15.96 35.64
CA ASN A 3 -23.28 15.97 36.47
C ASN A 3 -22.31 17.02 35.91
N TYR A 4 -22.50 18.30 36.27
CA TYR A 4 -21.67 19.43 35.81
C TYR A 4 -20.31 19.43 36.50
N GLY A 5 -19.45 18.49 36.10
CA GLY A 5 -18.02 18.55 36.38
C GLY A 5 -17.41 19.75 35.63
N VAL A 6 -17.09 20.80 36.39
CA VAL A 6 -16.36 22.03 35.99
C VAL A 6 -17.24 23.11 35.33
N ILE A 7 -17.65 24.11 36.11
CA ILE A 7 -18.22 25.38 35.59
C ILE A 7 -17.14 26.15 34.84
N ALA A 8 -17.44 26.66 33.64
CA ALA A 8 -16.49 27.42 32.83
C ALA A 8 -15.99 28.70 33.55
N ALA A 9 -14.72 29.08 33.32
CA ALA A 9 -14.12 30.27 33.93
C ALA A 9 -14.91 31.58 33.71
N PRO A 10 -15.48 31.86 32.52
CA PRO A 10 -16.28 33.07 32.30
C PRO A 10 -17.52 33.15 33.19
N LEU A 11 -18.21 32.02 33.39
CA LEU A 11 -19.41 31.94 34.24
C LEU A 11 -19.08 32.20 35.72
N ARG A 12 -17.91 31.74 36.19
CA ARG A 12 -17.45 32.00 37.57
C ARG A 12 -17.08 33.47 37.77
N ASN A 13 -16.36 34.06 36.81
CA ASN A 13 -16.01 35.48 36.85
C ASN A 13 -17.25 36.36 36.83
N ARG A 14 -18.22 36.04 35.97
CA ARG A 14 -19.50 36.76 35.90
C ARG A 14 -20.31 36.66 37.19
N ALA A 15 -20.26 35.51 37.87
CA ALA A 15 -20.90 35.34 39.17
C ALA A 15 -20.33 36.30 40.22
N VAL A 16 -19.00 36.44 40.25
CA VAL A 16 -18.31 37.34 41.18
C VAL A 16 -18.58 38.80 40.83
N GLU A 17 -18.52 39.19 39.56
CA GLU A 17 -18.86 40.55 39.11
C GLU A 17 -20.26 40.96 39.57
N LEU A 18 -21.27 40.11 39.32
CA LEU A 18 -22.66 40.37 39.71
C LEU A 18 -22.80 40.50 41.23
N TRP A 19 -22.02 39.75 41.98
CA TRP A 19 -22.02 39.82 43.45
C TRP A 19 -21.36 41.10 43.97
N LEU A 20 -20.26 41.55 43.35
CA LEU A 20 -19.58 42.79 43.70
C LEU A 20 -20.43 44.03 43.42
N ILE A 21 -21.28 44.00 42.39
CA ILE A 21 -22.24 45.07 42.11
C ILE A 21 -23.55 44.96 42.93
N GLY A 22 -23.61 44.05 43.91
CA GLY A 22 -24.69 43.97 44.89
C GLY A 22 -25.90 43.10 44.50
N VAL A 23 -25.82 42.29 43.44
CA VAL A 23 -26.91 41.36 43.09
C VAL A 23 -27.04 40.25 44.14
N SER A 24 -28.27 39.91 44.52
CA SER A 24 -28.51 38.87 45.52
C SER A 24 -28.05 37.48 45.04
N ILE A 25 -27.47 36.70 45.95
CA ILE A 25 -26.93 35.35 45.66
C ILE A 25 -28.01 34.45 45.03
N CYS A 26 -29.27 34.58 45.47
CA CYS A 26 -30.39 33.84 44.88
C CYS A 26 -30.58 34.14 43.39
N LYS A 27 -30.52 35.42 42.99
CA LYS A 27 -30.66 35.82 41.59
C LYS A 27 -29.47 35.35 40.75
N ILE A 28 -28.25 35.47 41.28
CA ILE A 28 -27.04 34.99 40.59
C ILE A 28 -27.10 33.48 40.35
N CYS A 29 -27.47 32.71 41.38
CA CYS A 29 -27.61 31.25 41.28
C CYS A 29 -28.68 30.87 40.26
N LEU A 30 -29.81 31.58 40.23
CA LEU A 30 -30.88 31.35 39.26
C LEU A 30 -30.44 31.67 37.83
N TRP A 31 -29.82 32.83 37.59
CA TRP A 31 -29.42 33.28 36.25
C TRP A 31 -28.29 32.46 35.65
N LEU A 32 -27.34 32.02 36.47
CA LEU A 32 -26.15 31.29 36.00
C LEU A 32 -26.26 29.78 36.18
N GLY A 33 -27.39 29.28 36.70
CA GLY A 33 -27.65 27.85 36.87
C GLY A 33 -26.78 27.19 37.94
N PHE A 34 -26.45 27.89 39.02
CA PHE A 34 -25.64 27.37 40.12
C PHE A 34 -26.47 26.96 41.33
N SER A 35 -25.97 26.00 42.09
CA SER A 35 -26.41 25.82 43.47
C SER A 35 -25.78 26.89 44.37
N ARG A 36 -26.45 27.24 45.48
CA ARG A 36 -25.88 28.14 46.50
C ARG A 36 -24.53 27.66 47.03
N SER A 37 -24.38 26.34 47.23
CA SER A 37 -23.12 25.72 47.66
C SER A 37 -21.99 25.92 46.65
N THR A 38 -22.32 25.93 45.36
CA THR A 38 -21.35 26.18 44.30
C THR A 38 -20.94 27.65 44.26
N PHE A 39 -21.89 28.56 44.43
CA PHE A 39 -21.58 29.99 44.54
C PHE A 39 -20.70 30.28 45.76
N SER A 40 -20.97 29.67 46.92
CA SER A 40 -20.12 29.82 48.13
C SER A 40 -18.66 29.44 47.82
N ARG A 41 -18.43 28.30 47.17
CA ARG A 41 -17.07 27.89 46.78
C ARG A 41 -16.40 28.88 45.83
N ILE A 42 -17.18 29.52 44.95
CA ILE A 42 -16.67 30.55 44.03
C ILE A 42 -16.31 31.81 44.80
N SER A 43 -17.17 32.30 45.69
CA SER A 43 -16.92 33.51 46.49
C SER A 43 -15.77 33.34 47.47
N ASP A 44 -15.64 32.17 48.10
CA ASP A 44 -14.59 31.90 49.09
C ASP A 44 -13.21 31.85 48.43
N ARG A 45 -13.10 31.20 47.27
CA ARG A 45 -11.85 31.18 46.49
C ARG A 45 -11.45 32.56 45.98
N TRP A 46 -12.43 33.37 45.56
CA TRP A 46 -12.17 34.74 45.14
C TRP A 46 -11.66 35.60 46.31
N ARG A 47 -12.29 35.50 47.49
CA ARG A 47 -11.84 36.19 48.71
C ARG A 47 -10.41 35.81 49.09
N ASN A 48 -10.04 34.54 48.92
CA ASN A 48 -8.71 34.02 49.23
C ASN A 48 -7.65 34.32 48.16
N ARG A 49 -7.99 35.07 47.09
CA ARG A 49 -7.12 35.38 45.94
C ARG A 49 -6.47 34.14 45.30
N GLU A 50 -7.12 32.99 45.37
CA GLU A 50 -6.60 31.75 44.78
C GLU A 50 -6.67 31.84 43.25
N LEU A 51 -5.53 31.67 42.58
CA LEU A 51 -5.48 31.58 41.12
C LEU A 51 -6.23 30.31 40.66
N TRP A 52 -7.09 30.45 39.65
CA TRP A 52 -7.83 29.35 39.02
C TRP A 52 -6.89 28.45 38.20
N PHE A 53 -5.90 27.81 38.82
CA PHE A 53 -5.03 26.88 38.11
C PHE A 53 -5.73 25.54 37.85
N LYS A 54 -5.34 25.01 36.68
CA LYS A 54 -5.85 23.84 35.95
C LYS A 54 -6.44 22.76 36.84
N TYR A 55 -7.58 22.23 36.39
CA TYR A 55 -8.09 20.93 36.81
C TYR A 55 -6.92 19.95 36.90
N LYS A 56 -6.64 19.43 38.10
CA LYS A 56 -5.80 18.24 38.24
C LYS A 56 -6.60 17.10 37.61
N GLY A 57 -6.46 16.93 36.30
CA GLY A 57 -6.89 15.73 35.61
C GLY A 57 -6.40 14.54 36.43
N GLY A 58 -7.27 13.55 36.63
CA GLY A 58 -6.94 12.36 37.40
C GLY A 58 -5.57 11.81 37.05
N SER A 59 -4.92 11.16 38.02
CA SER A 59 -3.55 10.66 37.94
C SER A 59 -3.22 10.09 36.55
N PRO A 60 -2.04 10.39 35.97
CA PRO A 60 -1.67 9.86 34.67
C PRO A 60 -1.88 8.35 34.65
N LYS A 61 -2.59 7.85 33.64
CA LYS A 61 -2.88 6.42 33.48
C LYS A 61 -1.57 5.63 33.64
N ARG A 62 -1.54 4.64 34.54
CA ARG A 62 -0.34 3.82 34.83
C ARG A 62 0.25 3.27 33.53
N ARG A 63 1.34 3.89 33.07
CA ARG A 63 2.15 3.42 31.95
C ARG A 63 2.97 2.22 32.40
N LEU A 64 3.25 1.30 31.48
CA LEU A 64 4.21 0.23 31.75
C LEU A 64 5.60 0.84 31.95
N SER A 65 6.36 0.34 32.93
CA SER A 65 7.75 0.75 33.12
C SER A 65 8.57 0.39 31.89
N PHE A 66 9.53 1.24 31.53
CA PHE A 66 10.37 1.00 30.36
C PHE A 66 11.17 -0.31 30.50
N ASP A 67 11.63 -0.60 31.70
CA ASP A 67 12.30 -1.86 32.04
C ASP A 67 11.44 -3.09 31.69
N LYS A 68 10.17 -3.12 32.12
CA LYS A 68 9.23 -4.20 31.76
C LYS A 68 8.97 -4.27 30.25
N LEU A 69 8.97 -3.13 29.56
CA LEU A 69 8.83 -3.12 28.10
C LEU A 69 10.01 -3.80 27.41
N VAL A 70 11.24 -3.55 27.85
CA VAL A 70 12.45 -4.11 27.26
C VAL A 70 12.67 -5.57 27.67
N GLN A 71 12.43 -5.92 28.93
CA GLN A 71 12.76 -7.24 29.46
C GLN A 71 11.68 -8.29 29.18
N VAL A 72 10.41 -7.88 29.08
CA VAL A 72 9.27 -8.82 28.93
C VAL A 72 8.58 -8.63 27.59
N VAL A 73 8.15 -7.40 27.28
CA VAL A 73 7.30 -7.16 26.11
C VAL A 73 8.07 -7.30 24.80
N LEU A 74 9.27 -6.72 24.70
CA LEU A 74 10.05 -6.74 23.47
C LEU A 74 10.45 -8.17 23.04
N PRO A 75 11.05 -9.03 23.90
CA PRO A 75 11.37 -10.41 23.53
C PRO A 75 10.12 -11.21 23.14
N PHE A 76 9.02 -11.05 23.89
CA PHE A 76 7.76 -11.70 23.55
C PHE A 76 7.28 -11.33 22.15
N VAL A 77 7.32 -10.03 21.80
CA VAL A 77 6.88 -9.54 20.48
C VAL A 77 7.79 -10.02 19.36
N LEU A 78 9.11 -10.07 19.58
CA LEU A 78 10.08 -10.54 18.58
C LEU A 78 9.93 -12.06 18.31
N SER A 79 9.54 -12.83 19.31
CA SER A 79 9.21 -14.26 19.14
C SER A 79 7.81 -14.49 18.57
N ASN A 80 6.92 -13.49 18.63
CA ASN A 80 5.51 -13.58 18.25
C ASN A 80 5.09 -12.47 17.27
N THR A 81 5.93 -12.17 16.28
CA THR A 81 5.80 -10.98 15.41
C THR A 81 4.47 -10.85 14.67
N CYS A 82 3.83 -11.98 14.34
CA CYS A 82 2.57 -12.01 13.59
C CYS A 82 1.32 -12.01 14.49
N VAL A 83 1.46 -11.96 15.82
CA VAL A 83 0.32 -12.05 16.74
C VAL A 83 -0.39 -10.69 16.84
N PRO A 84 -1.72 -10.63 16.60
CA PRO A 84 -2.48 -9.39 16.81
C PRO A 84 -2.40 -8.92 18.25
N ILE A 85 -2.29 -7.61 18.47
CA ILE A 85 -2.05 -7.03 19.80
C ILE A 85 -3.08 -7.45 20.87
N ARG A 86 -4.33 -7.71 20.48
CA ARG A 86 -5.37 -8.24 21.38
C ARG A 86 -5.05 -9.65 21.88
N LYS A 87 -4.50 -10.51 21.01
CA LYS A 87 -4.06 -11.86 21.35
C LYS A 87 -2.75 -11.81 22.13
N ALA A 88 -1.83 -10.92 21.76
CA ALA A 88 -0.58 -10.69 22.50
C ALA A 88 -0.83 -10.35 23.97
N ALA A 89 -1.83 -9.49 24.26
CA ALA A 89 -2.20 -9.15 25.64
C ALA A 89 -2.64 -10.35 26.48
N ARG A 90 -3.35 -11.31 25.87
CA ARG A 90 -3.79 -12.54 26.55
C ARG A 90 -2.62 -13.47 26.77
N LEU A 91 -1.83 -13.74 25.72
CA LEU A 91 -0.66 -14.62 25.80
C LEU A 91 0.38 -14.11 26.80
N LEU A 92 0.58 -12.80 26.90
CA LEU A 92 1.45 -12.21 27.92
C LEU A 92 0.95 -12.50 29.34
N GLU A 93 -0.36 -12.48 29.58
CA GLU A 93 -0.95 -12.84 30.87
C GLU A 93 -0.89 -14.35 31.12
N ASP A 94 -1.21 -15.17 30.11
CA ASP A 94 -1.28 -16.63 30.22
C ASP A 94 0.10 -17.30 30.32
N GLU A 95 1.08 -16.87 29.52
CA GLU A 95 2.41 -17.50 29.43
C GLU A 95 3.43 -16.88 30.40
N LEU A 96 3.33 -15.56 30.65
CA LEU A 96 4.34 -14.81 31.41
C LEU A 96 3.76 -14.13 32.67
N GLY A 97 2.47 -14.32 32.98
CA GLY A 97 1.82 -13.66 34.11
C GLY A 97 1.76 -12.14 33.99
N PHE A 98 2.05 -11.58 32.81
CA PHE A 98 2.20 -10.15 32.57
C PHE A 98 0.85 -9.53 32.19
N LYS A 99 0.12 -9.08 33.21
CA LYS A 99 -1.18 -8.42 33.01
C LYS A 99 -1.03 -7.04 32.41
N SER A 100 -1.61 -6.84 31.22
CA SER A 100 -1.64 -5.54 30.56
C SER A 100 -2.88 -5.37 29.69
N THR A 101 -3.36 -4.14 29.57
CA THR A 101 -4.44 -3.82 28.64
C THR A 101 -3.89 -3.62 27.22
N VAL A 102 -4.73 -3.83 26.20
CA VAL A 102 -4.37 -3.59 24.79
C VAL A 102 -3.85 -2.15 24.57
N ARG A 103 -4.42 -1.16 25.28
CA ARG A 103 -3.99 0.24 25.19
C ARG A 103 -2.58 0.44 25.77
N GLN A 104 -2.27 -0.19 26.91
CA GLN A 104 -0.94 -0.10 27.54
C GLN A 104 0.12 -0.77 26.69
N LEU A 105 -0.20 -1.92 26.08
CA LEU A 105 0.69 -2.58 25.13
C LEU A 105 0.94 -1.73 23.88
N LEU A 106 -0.11 -1.12 23.32
CA LEU A 106 0.05 -0.27 22.14
C LEU A 106 0.96 0.94 22.42
N ASP A 107 0.73 1.61 23.55
CA ASP A 107 1.62 2.69 24.03
C ASP A 107 3.06 2.19 24.23
N GLY A 108 3.22 0.99 24.81
CA GLY A 108 4.50 0.32 24.96
C GLY A 108 5.21 0.04 23.64
N TYR A 109 4.51 -0.49 22.64
CA TYR A 109 5.07 -0.77 21.31
C TYR A 109 5.58 0.49 20.64
N HIS A 110 4.81 1.59 20.71
CA HIS A 110 5.25 2.88 20.20
C HIS A 110 6.51 3.40 20.91
N ARG A 111 6.59 3.22 22.23
CA ARG A 111 7.76 3.60 23.04
C ARG A 111 8.99 2.71 22.79
N LEU A 112 8.79 1.49 22.30
CA LEU A 112 9.85 0.59 21.81
C LEU A 112 10.19 0.82 20.33
N HIS A 113 9.63 1.86 19.70
CA HIS A 113 9.78 2.14 18.26
C HIS A 113 9.32 1.01 17.34
N LEU A 114 8.42 0.15 17.82
CA LEU A 114 7.80 -0.90 17.02
C LEU A 114 6.69 -0.29 16.16
N THR A 115 6.71 -0.60 14.87
CA THR A 115 5.70 -0.14 13.91
C THR A 115 4.97 -1.33 13.31
N ARG A 116 3.67 -1.18 13.07
CA ARG A 116 2.88 -2.22 12.40
C ARG A 116 3.26 -2.24 10.92
N LYS A 117 3.87 -3.33 10.48
CA LYS A 117 4.23 -3.54 9.07
C LYS A 117 3.23 -4.47 8.40
N ARG A 118 3.08 -4.32 7.07
CA ARG A 118 2.37 -5.29 6.25
C ARG A 118 3.23 -6.56 6.17
N LEU A 119 2.66 -7.71 6.54
CA LEU A 119 3.33 -9.00 6.40
C LEU A 119 3.60 -9.24 4.91
N ARG A 120 4.85 -9.56 4.56
CA ARG A 120 5.22 -10.01 3.22
C ARG A 120 5.37 -11.52 3.27
N GLN A 121 4.55 -12.21 2.49
CA GLN A 121 4.69 -13.65 2.29
C GLN A 121 5.74 -13.86 1.20
N ARG A 122 6.81 -14.57 1.50
CA ARG A 122 7.81 -15.02 0.52
C ARG A 122 7.55 -16.49 0.18
N ALA A 123 7.69 -16.86 -1.08
CA ALA A 123 7.63 -18.26 -1.49
C ALA A 123 8.80 -19.02 -0.85
N ARG A 124 8.56 -20.23 -0.33
CA ARG A 124 9.59 -21.03 0.36
C ARG A 124 10.71 -21.49 -0.58
N GLU A 125 10.42 -21.52 -1.88
CA GLU A 125 11.30 -22.03 -2.94
C GLU A 125 12.34 -20.99 -3.40
N ILE A 126 12.22 -19.72 -2.95
CA ILE A 126 13.21 -18.69 -3.25
C ILE A 126 14.52 -19.01 -2.53
N ARG A 127 15.59 -19.17 -3.30
CA ARG A 127 16.94 -19.35 -2.79
C ARG A 127 17.69 -18.02 -2.85
N TYR A 128 18.22 -17.57 -1.71
CA TYR A 128 19.00 -16.33 -1.62
C TYR A 128 20.17 -16.29 -2.61
N VAL A 129 20.78 -17.45 -2.90
CA VAL A 129 21.86 -17.57 -3.88
C VAL A 129 21.38 -17.19 -5.28
N ASP A 130 20.19 -17.64 -5.69
CA ASP A 130 19.66 -17.36 -7.02
C ASP A 130 19.27 -15.88 -7.16
N GLU A 131 18.78 -15.25 -6.07
CA GLU A 131 18.58 -13.79 -6.03
C GLU A 131 19.89 -13.02 -6.21
N GLU A 132 20.95 -13.43 -5.51
CA GLU A 132 22.24 -12.73 -5.52
C GLU A 132 22.99 -12.92 -6.83
N VAL A 133 22.99 -14.12 -7.40
CA VAL A 133 23.57 -14.40 -8.73
C VAL A 133 22.92 -13.50 -9.77
N PHE A 134 21.60 -13.35 -9.74
CA PHE A 134 20.92 -12.46 -10.66
C PHE A 134 21.32 -11.01 -10.48
N ARG A 135 21.35 -10.52 -9.24
CA ARG A 135 21.80 -9.15 -8.92
C ARG A 135 23.19 -8.87 -9.50
N LEU A 136 24.14 -9.78 -9.27
CA LEU A 136 25.51 -9.66 -9.79
C LEU A 136 25.56 -9.73 -11.32
N THR A 137 24.66 -10.50 -11.95
CA THR A 137 24.59 -10.64 -13.41
C THR A 137 24.10 -9.37 -14.09
N VAL A 138 23.15 -8.67 -13.47
CA VAL A 138 22.58 -7.42 -14.01
C VAL A 138 23.33 -6.17 -13.54
N ASP A 139 24.22 -6.31 -12.55
CA ASP A 139 24.98 -5.20 -11.99
C ASP A 139 25.89 -4.55 -13.04
N GLY A 140 25.99 -3.22 -12.99
CA GLY A 140 26.78 -2.43 -13.94
C GLY A 140 26.21 -2.32 -15.36
N ILE A 141 25.13 -3.01 -15.71
CA ILE A 141 24.46 -2.85 -17.00
C ILE A 141 23.55 -1.61 -16.95
N PRO A 142 23.67 -0.66 -17.90
CA PRO A 142 22.77 0.49 -18.00
C PRO A 142 21.32 0.04 -18.16
N ALA A 143 20.41 0.77 -17.53
CA ALA A 143 19.03 0.37 -17.48
C ALA A 143 18.34 0.41 -18.86
N GLU A 144 18.83 1.28 -19.76
CA GLU A 144 18.43 1.42 -21.16
C GLU A 144 18.74 0.16 -22.00
N CYS A 145 19.67 -0.69 -21.55
CA CYS A 145 19.97 -1.95 -22.22
C CYS A 145 18.88 -3.00 -22.00
N PHE A 146 18.05 -2.88 -20.96
CA PHE A 146 17.11 -3.92 -20.59
C PHE A 146 15.76 -3.80 -21.29
N LEU A 147 15.30 -4.93 -21.81
CA LEU A 147 13.92 -5.19 -22.18
C LEU A 147 13.40 -6.32 -21.29
N VAL A 148 12.48 -6.02 -20.37
CA VAL A 148 11.91 -7.02 -19.46
C VAL A 148 10.57 -7.49 -20.00
N VAL A 149 10.37 -8.80 -20.04
CA VAL A 149 9.19 -9.43 -20.62
C VAL A 149 8.49 -10.27 -19.56
N ASP A 150 7.16 -10.20 -19.59
CA ASP A 150 6.32 -11.09 -18.80
C ASP A 150 5.04 -11.46 -19.55
N VAL A 151 4.48 -12.63 -19.19
CA VAL A 151 3.18 -13.09 -19.65
C VAL A 151 2.15 -12.76 -18.59
N CYS A 152 1.18 -11.93 -18.96
CA CYS A 152 0.10 -11.53 -18.08
C CYS A 152 -1.27 -11.94 -18.64
N GLN A 153 -2.27 -11.85 -17.77
CA GLN A 153 -3.65 -12.14 -18.10
C GLN A 153 -4.54 -11.00 -17.62
N PHE A 154 -5.41 -10.54 -18.53
CA PHE A 154 -6.43 -9.53 -18.27
C PHE A 154 -7.83 -10.12 -18.46
N THR A 155 -8.77 -9.65 -17.66
CA THR A 155 -10.19 -10.01 -17.71
C THR A 155 -11.08 -8.77 -17.71
N ARG A 156 -12.37 -8.91 -18.05
CA ARG A 156 -13.31 -7.78 -17.91
C ARG A 156 -13.42 -7.34 -16.45
N THR A 157 -13.26 -8.27 -15.51
CA THR A 157 -13.24 -7.98 -14.08
C THR A 157 -12.11 -7.07 -13.63
N ASP A 158 -10.98 -7.00 -14.34
CA ASP A 158 -9.90 -6.06 -14.01
C ASP A 158 -10.33 -4.59 -14.12
N ALA A 159 -11.26 -4.29 -15.04
CA ALA A 159 -11.81 -2.95 -15.28
C ALA A 159 -12.92 -2.54 -14.28
N VAL A 160 -13.27 -3.42 -13.35
CA VAL A 160 -14.36 -3.17 -12.40
C VAL A 160 -13.84 -2.36 -11.20
N PRO A 161 -14.54 -1.31 -10.76
CA PRO A 161 -14.18 -0.56 -9.57
C PRO A 161 -14.15 -1.46 -8.32
N LEU A 162 -13.10 -1.30 -7.49
CA LEU A 162 -12.96 -2.03 -6.22
C LEU A 162 -13.83 -1.44 -5.10
N MET A 163 -14.28 -0.20 -5.26
CA MET A 163 -15.01 0.57 -4.26
C MET A 163 -16.18 1.31 -4.93
N GLY A 164 -17.23 1.57 -4.17
CA GLY A 164 -18.40 2.33 -4.59
C GLY A 164 -19.25 2.73 -3.38
N TRP A 165 -20.39 3.35 -3.63
CA TRP A 165 -21.26 3.89 -2.58
C TRP A 165 -22.53 3.04 -2.42
N ALA A 166 -22.89 2.73 -1.17
CA ALA A 166 -24.13 2.06 -0.79
C ALA A 166 -24.66 2.68 0.52
N PRO A 167 -25.98 2.57 0.82
CA PRO A 167 -26.52 3.00 2.10
C PRO A 167 -25.81 2.34 3.29
N SER A 168 -25.72 3.06 4.42
CA SER A 168 -25.09 2.54 5.64
C SER A 168 -25.75 1.23 6.09
N GLY A 169 -24.94 0.19 6.31
CA GLY A 169 -25.40 -1.14 6.69
C GLY A 169 -25.89 -2.02 5.54
N VAL A 170 -25.90 -1.51 4.31
CA VAL A 170 -26.26 -2.27 3.11
C VAL A 170 -25.00 -2.68 2.36
N PRO A 171 -24.80 -3.98 2.05
CA PRO A 171 -23.69 -4.42 1.21
C PRO A 171 -23.78 -3.84 -0.19
N LEU A 172 -22.66 -3.34 -0.71
CA LEU A 172 -22.54 -3.03 -2.14
C LEU A 172 -22.39 -4.35 -2.91
N VAL A 173 -23.38 -4.68 -3.74
CA VAL A 173 -23.39 -5.94 -4.51
C VAL A 173 -23.47 -5.63 -5.99
N ARG A 174 -22.55 -6.22 -6.76
CA ARG A 174 -22.65 -6.29 -8.22
C ARG A 174 -23.21 -7.66 -8.60
N PRO A 175 -24.42 -7.74 -9.19
CA PRO A 175 -24.84 -8.94 -9.88
C PRO A 175 -23.96 -9.11 -11.13
N GLY A 176 -23.36 -10.27 -11.32
CA GLY A 176 -22.49 -10.54 -12.46
C GLY A 176 -22.44 -12.01 -12.80
N LYS A 177 -22.24 -12.32 -14.08
CA LYS A 177 -21.95 -13.69 -14.54
C LYS A 177 -20.54 -14.09 -14.12
N GLN A 178 -20.37 -15.37 -13.83
CA GLN A 178 -19.06 -15.99 -13.65
C GLN A 178 -18.33 -15.98 -15.00
N GLU A 179 -17.19 -15.30 -15.09
CA GLU A 179 -16.39 -15.25 -16.33
C GLU A 179 -15.91 -16.65 -16.73
N MET A 180 -16.11 -17.00 -18.00
CA MET A 180 -15.62 -18.26 -18.55
C MET A 180 -14.13 -18.15 -18.86
N LYS A 181 -13.42 -19.28 -18.94
CA LYS A 181 -12.00 -19.28 -19.31
C LYS A 181 -11.73 -18.66 -20.69
N SER A 182 -12.71 -18.69 -21.59
CA SER A 182 -12.67 -18.08 -22.93
C SER A 182 -12.65 -16.56 -22.94
N ASP A 183 -13.02 -15.91 -21.82
CA ASP A 183 -13.13 -14.45 -21.73
C ASP A 183 -11.81 -13.79 -21.28
N ARG A 184 -10.78 -14.62 -21.08
CA ARG A 184 -9.47 -14.22 -20.58
C ARG A 184 -8.58 -13.83 -21.75
N LEU A 185 -8.06 -12.60 -21.71
CA LEU A 185 -7.04 -12.14 -22.63
C LEU A 185 -5.67 -12.46 -22.04
N LYS A 186 -4.85 -13.22 -22.75
CA LYS A 186 -3.43 -13.33 -22.44
C LYS A 186 -2.67 -12.28 -23.21
N ALA A 187 -1.70 -11.67 -22.57
CA ALA A 187 -0.84 -10.67 -23.17
C ALA A 187 0.63 -10.98 -22.87
N ILE A 188 1.50 -10.77 -23.84
CA ILE A 188 2.95 -10.70 -23.63
C ILE A 188 3.29 -9.22 -23.57
N LEU A 189 3.72 -8.78 -22.39
CA LEU A 189 4.13 -7.41 -22.13
C LEU A 189 5.65 -7.34 -22.16
N ALA A 190 6.20 -6.42 -22.94
CA ALA A 190 7.62 -6.15 -23.01
C ALA A 190 7.86 -4.68 -22.67
N VAL A 191 8.62 -4.41 -21.61
CA VAL A 191 8.82 -3.06 -21.08
C VAL A 191 10.30 -2.71 -21.04
N SER A 192 10.58 -1.47 -21.45
CA SER A 192 11.87 -0.81 -21.26
C SER A 192 11.70 0.35 -20.29
N VAL A 193 12.79 1.05 -20.01
CA VAL A 193 12.78 2.24 -19.14
C VAL A 193 12.09 3.44 -19.80
N GLU A 194 11.96 3.44 -21.13
CA GLU A 194 11.38 4.53 -21.92
C GLU A 194 9.96 4.25 -22.38
N LYS A 195 9.69 3.01 -22.80
CA LYS A 195 8.40 2.62 -23.40
C LYS A 195 7.99 1.19 -23.11
N VAL A 196 6.68 0.98 -23.20
CA VAL A 196 6.07 -0.34 -23.43
C VAL A 196 6.17 -0.64 -24.93
N LEU A 197 6.72 -1.80 -25.30
CA LEU A 197 6.69 -2.26 -26.69
C LEU A 197 5.28 -2.77 -27.05
N PRO A 198 4.93 -2.90 -28.34
CA PRO A 198 3.61 -3.37 -28.75
C PRO A 198 3.18 -4.64 -28.02
N VAL A 199 2.03 -4.57 -27.35
CA VAL A 199 1.48 -5.67 -26.54
C VAL A 199 0.96 -6.76 -27.47
N PHE A 200 1.42 -8.01 -27.27
CA PHE A 200 0.95 -9.15 -28.06
C PHE A 200 -0.14 -9.90 -27.33
N THR A 201 -1.35 -9.93 -27.88
CA THR A 201 -2.55 -10.47 -27.22
C THR A 201 -3.05 -11.75 -27.88
N THR A 202 -3.67 -12.64 -27.08
CA THR A 202 -4.39 -13.80 -27.58
C THR A 202 -5.52 -14.22 -26.65
N ARG A 203 -6.63 -14.70 -27.23
CA ARG A 203 -7.74 -15.34 -26.48
C ARG A 203 -7.57 -16.86 -26.35
N ARG A 204 -6.45 -17.42 -26.83
CA ARG A 204 -6.18 -18.86 -26.69
C ARG A 204 -5.95 -19.22 -25.22
N SER A 205 -6.36 -20.43 -24.85
CA SER A 205 -6.23 -20.95 -23.48
C SER A 205 -4.77 -21.14 -23.04
N SER A 206 -3.83 -21.28 -23.97
CA SER A 206 -2.38 -21.34 -23.78
C SER A 206 -1.64 -20.50 -24.82
N ILE A 207 -0.46 -20.02 -24.45
CA ILE A 207 0.49 -19.46 -25.43
C ILE A 207 1.15 -20.66 -26.11
N THR A 208 0.91 -20.82 -27.40
CA THR A 208 1.52 -21.88 -28.21
C THR A 208 2.92 -21.46 -28.64
N GLY A 209 3.78 -22.44 -28.98
CA GLY A 209 5.11 -22.15 -29.53
C GLY A 209 5.05 -21.27 -30.78
N GLU A 210 4.06 -21.47 -31.65
CA GLU A 210 3.83 -20.62 -32.84
C GLU A 210 3.54 -19.16 -32.49
N PHE A 211 2.63 -18.91 -31.55
CA PHE A 211 2.30 -17.55 -31.12
C PHE A 211 3.53 -16.88 -30.52
N PHE A 212 4.30 -17.64 -29.75
CA PHE A 212 5.53 -17.18 -29.16
C PHE A 212 6.60 -16.86 -30.20
N SER A 213 6.81 -17.71 -31.21
CA SER A 213 7.75 -17.44 -32.30
C SER A 213 7.40 -16.15 -33.05
N LEU A 214 6.11 -15.92 -33.32
CA LEU A 214 5.65 -14.66 -33.94
C LEU A 214 5.96 -13.44 -33.07
N TRP A 215 5.77 -13.56 -31.76
CA TRP A 215 6.13 -12.51 -30.82
C TRP A 215 7.65 -12.22 -30.83
N VAL A 216 8.49 -13.26 -30.83
CA VAL A 216 9.96 -13.10 -30.90
C VAL A 216 10.35 -12.34 -32.17
N GLU A 217 9.85 -12.77 -33.33
CA GLU A 217 10.14 -12.08 -34.61
C GLU A 217 9.68 -10.62 -34.60
N ALA A 218 8.60 -10.31 -33.87
CA ALA A 218 8.10 -8.94 -33.75
C ALA A 218 8.92 -8.06 -32.80
N ILE A 219 9.58 -8.62 -31.78
CA ILE A 219 10.41 -7.83 -30.86
C ILE A 219 11.84 -7.62 -31.35
N ILE A 220 12.39 -8.54 -32.15
CA ILE A 220 13.77 -8.48 -32.66
C ILE A 220 14.11 -7.14 -33.33
N PRO A 221 13.24 -6.53 -34.16
CA PRO A 221 13.51 -5.22 -34.77
C PRO A 221 13.68 -4.06 -33.76
N TYR A 222 13.21 -4.21 -32.52
CA TYR A 222 13.37 -3.21 -31.47
C TYR A 222 14.67 -3.41 -30.67
N MET A 223 15.34 -4.55 -30.83
CA MET A 223 16.52 -4.92 -30.06
C MET A 223 17.80 -4.58 -30.81
N SER A 224 18.91 -4.45 -30.07
CA SER A 224 20.23 -4.19 -30.64
C SER A 224 21.31 -5.09 -30.05
N ALA A 225 22.50 -5.08 -30.65
CA ALA A 225 23.65 -5.80 -30.12
C ALA A 225 24.11 -5.20 -28.78
N TYR A 226 24.48 -6.04 -27.82
CA TYR A 226 25.03 -5.58 -26.54
C TYR A 226 26.38 -4.87 -26.75
N PRO A 227 26.66 -3.72 -26.08
CA PRO A 227 25.91 -3.08 -24.98
C PRO A 227 24.96 -1.94 -25.41
N GLY A 228 24.35 -2.03 -26.58
CA GLY A 228 23.38 -1.04 -27.07
C GLY A 228 22.07 -0.99 -26.28
N PRO A 229 21.17 -0.04 -26.59
CA PRO A 229 19.84 0.01 -25.97
C PRO A 229 19.02 -1.23 -26.33
N LEU A 230 18.17 -1.71 -25.40
CA LEU A 230 17.32 -2.89 -25.60
C LEU A 230 18.10 -4.14 -26.08
N SER A 231 19.35 -4.30 -25.61
CA SER A 231 20.24 -5.41 -25.98
C SER A 231 20.21 -6.59 -25.01
N VAL A 232 19.52 -6.46 -23.88
CA VAL A 232 19.41 -7.48 -22.84
C VAL A 232 17.94 -7.81 -22.61
N LEU A 233 17.52 -9.01 -23.01
CA LEU A 233 16.19 -9.54 -22.71
C LEU A 233 16.19 -10.18 -21.32
N VAL A 234 15.31 -9.72 -20.44
CA VAL A 234 15.01 -10.38 -19.17
C VAL A 234 13.65 -11.03 -19.26
N TRP A 235 13.57 -12.33 -18.99
CA TRP A 235 12.31 -13.06 -19.14
C TRP A 235 12.15 -14.13 -18.05
N ASP A 236 10.98 -14.13 -17.39
CA ASP A 236 10.60 -15.15 -16.42
C ASP A 236 9.91 -16.35 -17.09
N ASN A 237 10.19 -17.54 -16.58
CA ASN A 237 9.40 -18.75 -16.77
C ASN A 237 9.11 -19.14 -18.23
N ALA A 238 10.06 -18.88 -19.12
CA ALA A 238 10.09 -19.48 -20.45
C ALA A 238 10.16 -21.00 -20.30
N ALA A 239 9.21 -21.73 -20.89
CA ALA A 239 9.40 -23.18 -21.03
C ALA A 239 10.75 -23.43 -21.71
N PHE A 240 11.54 -24.40 -21.23
CA PHE A 240 12.93 -24.60 -21.67
C PHE A 240 13.10 -24.58 -23.20
N HIS A 241 12.19 -25.22 -23.93
CA HIS A 241 12.21 -25.26 -25.40
C HIS A 241 11.99 -23.88 -26.07
N LEU A 242 11.26 -22.97 -25.42
CA LEU A 242 11.08 -21.59 -25.91
C LEU A 242 12.34 -20.76 -25.64
N ALA A 243 13.03 -21.02 -24.53
CA ALA A 243 14.26 -20.31 -24.19
C ALA A 243 15.38 -20.55 -25.21
N ASP A 244 15.54 -21.78 -25.72
CA ASP A 244 16.58 -22.10 -26.72
C ASP A 244 16.33 -21.40 -28.05
N TYR A 245 15.08 -21.35 -28.51
CA TYR A 245 14.71 -20.61 -29.71
C TYR A 245 15.01 -19.12 -29.57
N VAL A 246 14.66 -18.52 -28.43
CA VAL A 246 14.97 -17.11 -28.13
C VAL A 246 16.47 -16.88 -28.10
N ARG A 247 17.24 -17.73 -27.42
CA ARG A 247 18.71 -17.60 -27.37
C ARG A 247 19.31 -17.61 -28.77
N ALA A 248 18.87 -18.51 -29.64
CA ALA A 248 19.35 -18.58 -31.01
C ALA A 248 19.04 -17.29 -31.79
N LYS A 249 17.83 -16.73 -31.64
CA LYS A 249 17.41 -15.49 -32.31
C LYS A 249 18.15 -14.25 -31.79
N LEU A 250 18.32 -14.13 -30.47
CA LEU A 250 19.06 -13.04 -29.87
C LEU A 250 20.55 -13.09 -30.21
N ALA A 251 21.14 -14.30 -30.26
CA ALA A 251 22.54 -14.47 -30.64
C ALA A 251 22.84 -13.95 -32.06
N GLN A 252 21.88 -14.07 -33.00
CA GLN A 252 22.04 -13.56 -34.37
C GLN A 252 22.18 -12.04 -34.45
N ILE A 253 21.61 -11.32 -33.49
CA ILE A 253 21.68 -9.85 -33.41
C ILE A 253 22.65 -9.35 -32.34
N GLY A 254 23.39 -10.25 -31.68
CA GLY A 254 24.32 -9.91 -30.61
C GLY A 254 23.66 -9.48 -29.29
N ALA A 255 22.38 -9.81 -29.08
CA ALA A 255 21.65 -9.54 -27.85
C ALA A 255 21.78 -10.69 -26.84
N ILE A 256 21.54 -10.39 -25.55
CA ILE A 256 21.74 -11.31 -24.43
C ILE A 256 20.40 -11.68 -23.79
N LEU A 257 20.21 -12.97 -23.43
CA LEU A 257 19.09 -13.43 -22.61
C LEU A 257 19.55 -13.69 -21.17
N ILE A 258 18.99 -12.94 -20.21
CA ILE A 258 19.14 -13.17 -18.78
C ILE A 258 17.79 -13.67 -18.22
N PRO A 259 17.67 -14.95 -17.83
CA PRO A 259 16.43 -15.44 -17.24
C PRO A 259 16.21 -14.85 -15.84
N LEU A 260 14.94 -14.59 -15.50
CA LEU A 260 14.59 -14.21 -14.12
C LEU A 260 14.76 -15.42 -13.19
N PRO A 261 15.23 -15.24 -11.95
CA PRO A 261 15.30 -16.33 -10.99
C PRO A 261 13.90 -16.87 -10.67
N PRO A 262 13.76 -18.20 -10.46
CA PRO A 262 12.49 -18.78 -10.08
C PRO A 262 11.88 -18.10 -8.86
N TYR A 263 10.57 -17.87 -8.89
CA TYR A 263 9.79 -17.28 -7.80
C TYR A 263 10.27 -15.87 -7.38
N CYS A 264 10.97 -15.15 -8.26
CA CYS A 264 11.42 -13.77 -8.02
C CYS A 264 10.68 -12.73 -8.88
N PRO A 265 9.32 -12.72 -8.92
CA PRO A 265 8.57 -11.72 -9.71
C PRO A 265 8.82 -10.29 -9.22
N HIS A 266 9.28 -10.15 -7.97
CA HIS A 266 9.72 -8.88 -7.39
C HIS A 266 11.02 -8.34 -8.00
N PHE A 267 11.62 -9.00 -8.99
CA PHE A 267 12.65 -8.42 -9.85
C PHE A 267 12.11 -8.05 -11.23
N SER A 268 10.83 -8.23 -11.54
CA SER A 268 10.28 -7.84 -12.85
C SER A 268 9.59 -6.47 -12.77
N PRO A 269 10.04 -5.45 -13.52
CA PRO A 269 9.32 -4.18 -13.67
C PRO A 269 7.91 -4.37 -14.24
N CYS A 270 7.68 -5.43 -15.03
CA CYS A 270 6.37 -5.75 -15.60
C CYS A 270 5.28 -5.87 -14.53
N GLU A 271 5.58 -6.39 -13.33
CA GLU A 271 4.58 -6.53 -12.26
C GLU A 271 3.95 -5.19 -11.85
N LEU A 272 4.76 -4.13 -11.78
CA LEU A 272 4.26 -2.78 -11.49
C LEU A 272 3.48 -2.22 -12.66
N ILE A 273 3.97 -2.42 -13.89
CA ILE A 273 3.31 -1.93 -15.10
C ILE A 273 1.96 -2.64 -15.31
N ILE A 274 1.85 -3.94 -15.07
CA ILE A 274 0.58 -4.68 -15.08
C ILE A 274 -0.38 -4.09 -14.03
N GLY A 275 0.12 -3.70 -12.86
CA GLY A 275 -0.66 -2.97 -11.85
C GLY A 275 -1.20 -1.64 -12.36
N ILE A 276 -0.39 -0.88 -13.12
CA ILE A 276 -0.78 0.38 -13.75
C ILE A 276 -1.81 0.14 -14.86
N PHE A 277 -1.63 -0.88 -15.71
CA PHE A 277 -2.63 -1.29 -16.69
C PHE A 277 -3.97 -1.55 -16.00
N ARG A 278 -4.00 -2.36 -14.94
CA ARG A 278 -5.23 -2.63 -14.18
C ARG A 278 -5.82 -1.39 -13.52
N TRP A 279 -5.01 -0.38 -13.19
CA TRP A 279 -5.51 0.89 -12.68
C TRP A 279 -6.12 1.75 -13.80
N LEU A 280 -5.46 1.85 -14.95
CA LEU A 280 -5.95 2.55 -16.14
C LEU A 280 -7.25 1.94 -16.67
N LEU A 281 -7.38 0.61 -16.64
CA LEU A 281 -8.61 -0.10 -17.01
C LEU A 281 -9.80 0.26 -16.10
N ARG A 282 -9.56 0.87 -14.94
CA ARG A 282 -10.59 1.35 -14.01
C ARG A 282 -10.76 2.87 -14.08
N SER A 283 -10.32 3.53 -15.17
CA SER A 283 -10.63 4.93 -15.42
C SER A 283 -12.10 5.11 -15.85
N ASP A 284 -12.59 6.35 -15.75
CA ASP A 284 -13.97 6.70 -16.12
C ASP A 284 -14.29 6.39 -17.59
N ASP A 285 -13.27 6.30 -18.45
CA ASP A 285 -13.44 5.98 -19.88
C ASP A 285 -13.78 4.50 -20.10
N PHE A 286 -13.28 3.59 -19.27
CA PHE A 286 -13.46 2.14 -19.45
C PHE A 286 -14.53 1.53 -18.55
N ILE A 287 -14.82 2.15 -17.39
CA ILE A 287 -15.81 1.66 -16.43
C ILE A 287 -17.21 1.47 -17.06
N PRO A 288 -17.79 2.44 -17.80
CA PRO A 288 -19.14 2.31 -18.35
C PRO A 288 -19.29 1.08 -19.24
N HIS A 289 -18.27 0.80 -20.06
CA HIS A 289 -18.22 -0.33 -20.98
C HIS A 289 -18.00 -1.68 -20.28
N ALA A 290 -17.16 -1.70 -19.24
CA ALA A 290 -16.96 -2.87 -18.40
C ALA A 290 -18.23 -3.26 -17.62
N LEU A 291 -19.04 -2.27 -17.24
CA LEU A 291 -20.29 -2.46 -16.50
C LEU A 291 -21.50 -2.81 -17.39
N SER A 292 -21.57 -2.33 -18.63
CA SER A 292 -22.73 -2.48 -19.50
C SER A 292 -22.87 -3.84 -20.21
N GLU A 293 -21.93 -4.76 -20.02
CA GLU A 293 -21.80 -5.99 -20.84
C GLU A 293 -21.79 -5.71 -22.36
N ASP A 294 -21.39 -4.50 -22.79
CA ASP A 294 -21.37 -4.12 -24.21
C ASP A 294 -20.48 -5.09 -25.01
N PRO A 295 -21.03 -5.76 -26.04
CA PRO A 295 -20.27 -6.68 -26.89
C PRO A 295 -19.20 -5.96 -27.73
N LYS A 296 -19.30 -4.63 -27.90
CA LYS A 296 -18.26 -3.82 -28.57
C LYS A 296 -17.05 -3.57 -27.67
N TYR A 297 -17.19 -3.68 -26.36
CA TYR A 297 -16.04 -3.53 -25.46
C TYR A 297 -15.21 -4.80 -25.45
N THR A 298 -14.02 -4.72 -26.06
CA THR A 298 -13.04 -5.78 -25.94
C THR A 298 -12.00 -5.39 -24.89
N VAL A 299 -11.71 -6.31 -23.95
CA VAL A 299 -10.58 -6.18 -23.00
C VAL A 299 -9.26 -5.93 -23.74
N GLU A 300 -9.19 -6.43 -24.98
CA GLU A 300 -8.05 -6.24 -25.88
C GLU A 300 -7.84 -4.78 -26.27
N GLU A 301 -8.86 -4.10 -26.79
CA GLU A 301 -8.76 -2.65 -27.10
C GLU A 301 -8.40 -1.86 -25.85
N ALA A 302 -9.01 -2.17 -24.70
CA ALA A 302 -8.71 -1.47 -23.46
C ALA A 302 -7.26 -1.66 -22.99
N VAL A 303 -6.70 -2.88 -23.16
CA VAL A 303 -5.28 -3.17 -22.87
C VAL A 303 -4.36 -2.42 -23.83
N HIS A 304 -4.70 -2.35 -25.12
CA HIS A 304 -3.93 -1.58 -26.10
C HIS A 304 -3.96 -0.07 -25.79
N SER A 305 -5.14 0.49 -25.53
CA SER A 305 -5.26 1.89 -25.12
C SER A 305 -4.55 2.18 -23.80
N ALA A 306 -4.60 1.28 -22.83
CA ALA A 306 -3.84 1.42 -21.59
C ALA A 306 -2.33 1.44 -21.84
N SER A 307 -1.83 0.71 -22.83
CA SER A 307 -0.40 0.71 -23.18
C SER A 307 0.09 2.07 -23.69
N ASP A 308 -0.75 2.80 -24.43
CA ASP A 308 -0.45 4.15 -24.93
C ASP A 308 -0.45 5.20 -23.81
N LEU A 309 -1.14 4.93 -22.70
CA LEU A 309 -1.23 5.83 -21.54
C LEU A 309 -0.09 5.61 -20.52
N VAL A 310 0.71 4.55 -20.66
CA VAL A 310 1.88 4.34 -19.79
C VAL A 310 3.00 5.28 -20.17
N GLU A 311 3.14 6.34 -19.38
CA GLU A 311 4.24 7.29 -19.52
C GLU A 311 5.60 6.76 -19.04
N GLU A 312 6.68 7.33 -19.57
CA GLU A 312 8.07 7.04 -19.20
C GLU A 312 8.34 7.14 -17.69
N ARG A 313 7.70 8.09 -16.98
CA ARG A 313 7.85 8.22 -15.52
C ARG A 313 7.42 6.95 -14.76
N HIS A 314 6.40 6.25 -15.25
CA HIS A 314 5.93 5.00 -14.67
C HIS A 314 6.96 3.89 -14.85
N LEU A 315 7.58 3.85 -16.02
CA LEU A 315 8.58 2.85 -16.41
C LEU A 315 9.89 3.07 -15.64
N ARG A 316 10.42 4.29 -15.62
CA ARG A 316 11.60 4.64 -14.82
C ARG A 316 11.40 4.34 -13.34
N TRP A 317 10.22 4.67 -12.79
CA TRP A 317 9.90 4.31 -11.41
C TRP A 317 9.87 2.80 -11.20
N ALA A 318 9.30 2.02 -12.13
CA ALA A 318 9.23 0.58 -12.01
C ALA A 318 10.62 -0.07 -12.00
N PHE A 319 11.52 0.34 -12.91
CA PHE A 319 12.91 -0.15 -12.94
C PHE A 319 13.69 0.26 -11.67
N TRP A 320 13.54 1.52 -11.22
CA TRP A 320 14.18 2.01 -10.01
C TRP A 320 13.69 1.31 -8.74
N ARG A 321 12.37 1.07 -8.62
CA ARG A 321 11.72 0.54 -7.40
C ARG A 321 12.32 -0.78 -6.91
N TYR A 322 12.80 -1.58 -7.84
CA TYR A 322 13.38 -2.89 -7.58
C TYR A 322 14.89 -2.85 -7.32
N GLY A 323 15.57 -1.77 -7.72
CA GLY A 323 16.97 -1.49 -7.38
C GLY A 323 17.94 -2.55 -7.89
N VAL A 324 17.63 -3.19 -9.02
CA VAL A 324 18.48 -4.20 -9.67
C VAL A 324 18.87 -3.82 -11.10
N TYR A 325 18.09 -3.01 -11.81
CA TYR A 325 18.38 -2.61 -13.20
C TYR A 325 18.91 -1.20 -13.24
N GLY A 326 20.24 -1.07 -13.21
CA GLY A 326 20.95 0.20 -13.31
C GLY A 326 20.67 1.18 -12.16
N SER A 327 21.65 2.02 -11.85
CA SER A 327 21.49 3.12 -10.92
C SER A 327 20.89 4.33 -11.64
N PHE A 328 19.57 4.37 -11.77
CA PHE A 328 18.90 5.63 -12.04
C PHE A 328 19.06 6.54 -10.81
N TYR A 329 19.66 7.71 -11.02
CA TYR A 329 19.33 9.01 -10.43
C TYR A 329 18.75 9.04 -8.99
N GLU A 330 19.31 9.91 -8.15
CA GLU A 330 18.73 10.31 -6.85
C GLU A 330 17.21 10.54 -6.99
N GLY A 331 16.42 9.63 -6.43
CA GLY A 331 15.00 9.49 -6.77
C GLY A 331 14.16 10.75 -6.50
N PRO A 332 12.99 10.89 -7.13
CA PRO A 332 12.08 11.99 -6.83
C PRO A 332 11.68 11.95 -5.34
N LYS A 333 11.80 13.09 -4.66
CA LYS A 333 11.24 13.26 -3.31
C LYS A 333 9.74 12.94 -3.38
N PHE A 334 9.30 12.04 -2.50
CA PHE A 334 7.97 11.42 -2.45
C PHE A 334 6.77 12.38 -2.45
N ASP A 335 6.98 13.70 -2.37
CA ASP A 335 5.95 14.72 -2.18
C ASP A 335 5.11 15.02 -3.44
N ASN A 336 5.53 14.61 -4.64
CA ASN A 336 4.90 15.05 -5.91
C ASN A 336 4.15 13.94 -6.70
N MET A 337 3.83 12.79 -6.11
CA MET A 337 3.17 11.68 -6.83
C MET A 337 1.66 11.53 -6.57
N ILE A 338 1.01 12.51 -5.92
CA ILE A 338 -0.45 12.51 -5.69
C ILE A 338 -1.05 13.88 -6.05
N THR A 339 -0.78 14.34 -7.27
CA THR A 339 -1.52 15.44 -7.91
C THR A 339 -1.97 15.00 -9.27
#